data_AF-A0A0K1F2A6-F1
#
_entry.id   AF-A0A0K1F2A6-F1
#
_cell.length_a   1.000
_cell.length_b   1.000
_cell.length_c   1.000
_cell.angle_alpha   90.00
_cell.angle_beta   90.00
_cell.angle_gamma   90.00
#
_symmetry.space_group_name_H-M   'P 1'
#
loop_
_entity.id
_entity.type
_entity.pdbx_description
1 polymer ?
#
loop_
_entity_poly.entity_id
_entity_poly.type
_entity_poly.pdbx_seq_one_letter_code
_entity_poly.pdbx_strand_id
1 'polypeptide(L)'
;MKERCLIWREDDGEESREAALVRRGDRLCIEEISRGPLTRAMFGASPYGRRIVIEGEFAPAVLAHALYADSTQDLEVVLRQFFQVGGGRLVDIEDALDRENVPYVYAAYTKDEVAFRPAC
;
A
#
# COMPACT_ATOMS: atom_id res chain seq x y z
N MET A 1 -1.84 -4.04 19.37
CA MET A 1 -2.59 -4.98 18.51
C MET A 1 -2.34 -4.56 17.06
N LYS A 2 -2.09 -5.51 16.13
CA LYS A 2 -1.98 -5.19 14.69
C LYS A 2 -3.36 -5.40 14.09
N GLU A 3 -3.97 -4.34 13.59
CA GLU A 3 -5.23 -4.42 12.86
C GLU A 3 -4.93 -4.36 11.37
N ARG A 4 -5.39 -5.35 10.60
CA ARG A 4 -5.23 -5.40 9.14
C ARG A 4 -6.63 -5.42 8.51
N CYS A 5 -6.95 -4.38 7.76
CA CYS A 5 -8.18 -4.26 6.98
C CYS A 5 -7.88 -4.43 5.49
N LEU A 6 -8.54 -5.39 4.84
CA LEU A 6 -8.44 -5.56 3.38
C LEU A 6 -9.24 -4.44 2.69
N ILE A 7 -8.56 -3.63 1.90
CA ILE A 7 -9.13 -2.49 1.17
C ILE A 7 -9.60 -2.93 -0.21
N TRP A 8 -8.75 -3.65 -0.93
CA TRP A 8 -9.00 -4.03 -2.30
C TRP A 8 -8.34 -5.36 -2.64
N ARG A 9 -8.96 -6.10 -3.56
CA ARG A 9 -8.43 -7.32 -4.14
C ARG A 9 -8.87 -7.43 -5.60
N GLU A 10 -7.96 -7.90 -6.42
CA GLU A 10 -8.17 -8.27 -7.81
C GLU A 10 -7.57 -9.66 -8.04
N ASP A 11 -8.29 -10.46 -8.81
CA ASP A 11 -7.90 -11.81 -9.21
C ASP A 11 -8.02 -11.88 -10.74
N ASP A 12 -6.97 -12.33 -11.42
CA ASP A 12 -6.92 -12.54 -12.87
C ASP A 12 -6.23 -13.88 -13.18
N GLY A 13 -7.05 -14.92 -13.41
CA GLY A 13 -6.56 -16.29 -13.60
C GLY A 13 -5.80 -16.80 -12.38
N GLU A 14 -4.50 -17.05 -12.55
CA GLU A 14 -3.58 -17.49 -11.49
C GLU A 14 -2.87 -16.32 -10.78
N GLU A 15 -3.09 -15.09 -11.23
CA GLU A 15 -2.57 -13.89 -10.56
C GLU A 15 -3.59 -13.34 -9.58
N SER A 16 -3.09 -12.78 -8.48
CA SER A 16 -3.89 -11.97 -7.57
C SER A 16 -3.08 -10.82 -7.00
N ARG A 17 -3.77 -9.73 -6.72
CA ARG A 17 -3.21 -8.56 -6.04
C ARG A 17 -4.18 -8.09 -4.98
N GLU A 18 -3.67 -7.80 -3.80
CA GLU A 18 -4.46 -7.24 -2.71
C GLU A 18 -3.78 -6.02 -2.11
N ALA A 19 -4.59 -5.05 -1.70
CA ALA A 19 -4.16 -3.88 -0.93
C ALA A 19 -4.85 -3.88 0.44
N ALA A 20 -4.10 -3.61 1.49
CA ALA A 20 -4.58 -3.61 2.86
C ALA A 20 -4.05 -2.41 3.64
N LEU A 21 -4.90 -1.88 4.53
CA LEU A 21 -4.52 -0.92 5.54
C LEU A 21 -4.15 -1.68 6.82
N VAL A 22 -3.00 -1.33 7.39
CA VAL A 22 -2.48 -1.93 8.61
C VAL A 22 -2.20 -0.84 9.63
N ARG A 23 -2.84 -0.92 10.80
CA ARG A 23 -2.59 -0.02 11.92
C ARG A 23 -1.78 -0.73 13.01
N ARG A 24 -0.72 -0.08 13.49
CA ARG A 24 0.15 -0.59 14.57
C ARG A 24 0.67 0.54 15.45
N GLY A 25 -0.05 0.85 16.52
CA GLY A 25 0.25 2.04 17.34
C GLY A 25 0.15 3.30 16.46
N ASP A 26 1.13 4.19 16.56
CA ASP A 26 1.17 5.44 15.78
C ASP A 26 1.75 5.23 14.37
N ARG A 27 1.68 4.01 13.85
CA ARG A 27 2.15 3.67 12.49
C ARG A 27 0.97 3.27 11.63
N LEU A 28 0.85 3.97 10.52
CA LEU A 28 -0.06 3.66 9.44
C LEU A 28 0.73 2.98 8.32
N CYS A 29 0.27 1.82 7.88
CA CYS A 29 0.93 1.05 6.83
C CYS A 29 -0.07 0.70 5.73
N ILE A 30 0.23 1.05 4.49
CA ILE A 30 -0.51 0.55 3.32
C ILE A 30 0.34 -0.54 2.69
N GLU A 31 -0.22 -1.72 2.55
CA GLU A 31 0.45 -2.92 2.06
C GLU A 31 -0.19 -3.36 0.75
N GLU A 32 0.60 -3.65 -0.27
CA GLU A 32 0.14 -4.27 -1.51
C GLU A 32 0.90 -5.60 -1.71
N ILE A 33 0.17 -6.70 -1.89
CA ILE A 33 0.75 -8.04 -2.10
C ILE A 33 0.30 -8.58 -3.44
N SER A 34 1.25 -8.93 -4.29
CA SER A 34 1.02 -9.66 -5.53
C SER A 34 1.38 -11.14 -5.37
N ARG A 35 0.65 -12.01 -6.07
CA ARG A 35 0.83 -13.47 -6.08
C ARG A 35 0.53 -13.99 -7.48
N GLY A 36 1.13 -15.15 -7.80
CA GLY A 36 0.96 -15.85 -9.07
C GLY A 36 2.28 -16.17 -9.78
N PRO A 37 2.23 -16.94 -10.88
CA PRO A 37 3.37 -17.26 -11.74
C PRO A 37 4.11 -16.04 -12.31
N LEU A 38 3.40 -15.03 -12.84
CA LEU A 38 3.98 -13.80 -13.37
C LEU A 38 4.67 -13.00 -12.27
N THR A 39 4.03 -12.89 -11.10
CA THR A 39 4.66 -12.29 -9.92
C THR A 39 6.01 -12.96 -9.61
N ARG A 40 6.06 -14.30 -9.60
CA ARG A 40 7.32 -15.03 -9.40
C ARG A 40 8.34 -14.76 -10.50
N ALA A 41 7.90 -14.73 -11.76
CA ALA A 41 8.79 -14.48 -12.90
C ALA A 41 9.41 -13.07 -12.83
N MET A 42 8.64 -12.06 -12.42
CA MET A 42 9.10 -10.67 -12.36
C MET A 42 9.94 -10.35 -11.12
N PHE A 43 9.61 -10.94 -9.97
CA PHE A 43 10.22 -10.57 -8.69
C PHE A 43 11.08 -11.69 -8.08
N GLY A 44 11.21 -12.84 -8.74
CA GLY A 44 11.89 -14.02 -8.23
C GLY A 44 11.14 -14.74 -7.10
N ALA A 45 10.03 -14.18 -6.61
CA ALA A 45 9.27 -14.71 -5.49
C ALA A 45 7.77 -14.45 -5.64
N SER A 46 6.97 -15.30 -4.97
CA SER A 46 5.52 -15.18 -4.92
C SER A 46 5.06 -15.81 -3.59
N PRO A 47 4.54 -15.02 -2.63
CA PRO A 47 4.15 -13.60 -2.74
C PRO A 47 5.32 -12.62 -2.86
N TYR A 48 5.04 -11.48 -3.49
CA TYR A 48 5.86 -10.28 -3.44
C TYR A 48 5.03 -9.14 -2.83
N GLY A 49 5.51 -8.58 -1.73
CA GLY A 49 4.85 -7.52 -0.97
C GLY A 49 5.58 -6.20 -1.11
N ARG A 50 4.82 -5.11 -1.07
CA ARG A 50 5.29 -3.74 -0.97
C ARG A 50 4.50 -3.04 0.11
N ARG A 51 5.13 -2.10 0.81
CA ARG A 51 4.45 -1.29 1.81
C ARG A 51 5.00 0.12 1.88
N ILE A 52 4.10 1.03 2.20
CA ILE A 52 4.39 2.39 2.63
C ILE A 52 4.06 2.48 4.12
N VAL A 53 4.97 3.04 4.91
CA VAL A 53 4.75 3.30 6.34
C VAL A 53 4.86 4.79 6.59
N ILE A 54 3.81 5.35 7.20
CA ILE A 54 3.76 6.73 7.68
C ILE A 54 3.75 6.66 9.21
N GLU A 55 4.66 7.39 9.84
CA GLU A 55 4.75 7.47 11.30
C GLU A 55 4.07 8.74 11.84
N GLY A 56 3.46 8.62 13.01
CA GLY A 56 2.87 9.72 13.76
C GLY A 56 1.36 9.60 13.94
N GLU A 57 0.88 10.23 15.00
CA GLU A 57 -0.54 10.26 15.40
C GLU A 57 -1.45 10.78 14.28
N PHE A 58 -0.96 11.72 13.47
CA PHE A 58 -1.72 12.35 12.39
C PHE A 58 -1.58 11.65 11.03
N ALA A 59 -0.89 10.51 10.95
CA ALA A 59 -0.67 9.79 9.70
C ALA A 59 -1.97 9.53 8.90
N PRO A 60 -3.12 9.17 9.51
CA PRO A 60 -4.36 8.98 8.76
C PRO A 60 -4.88 10.25 8.08
N ALA A 61 -4.86 11.38 8.79
CA ALA A 61 -5.34 12.66 8.27
C ALA A 61 -4.44 13.19 7.15
N VAL A 62 -3.12 13.04 7.32
CA VAL A 62 -2.13 13.42 6.31
C VAL A 62 -2.30 12.62 5.03
N LEU A 63 -2.51 11.30 5.12
CA LEU A 63 -2.75 10.47 3.94
C LEU A 63 -4.07 10.81 3.25
N ALA A 64 -5.16 11.01 4.01
CA ALA A 64 -6.44 11.42 3.44
C ALA A 64 -6.30 12.75 2.68
N HIS A 65 -5.59 13.72 3.25
CA HIS A 65 -5.30 15.00 2.62
C HIS A 65 -4.50 14.85 1.31
N ALA A 66 -3.43 14.06 1.33
CA ALA A 66 -2.59 13.80 0.14
C ALA A 66 -3.37 13.14 -1.01
N LEU A 67 -4.41 12.37 -0.69
CA LEU A 67 -5.30 11.73 -1.67
C LEU A 67 -6.49 12.62 -2.09
N TYR A 68 -6.45 13.92 -1.77
CA TYR A 68 -7.52 14.89 -2.05
C TYR A 68 -8.88 14.49 -1.47
N ALA A 69 -8.90 13.68 -0.42
CA ALA A 69 -10.13 13.30 0.26
C ALA A 69 -10.56 14.36 1.27
N ASP A 70 -11.88 14.44 1.48
CA ASP A 70 -12.43 15.24 2.58
C ASP A 70 -11.97 14.64 3.92
N SER A 71 -11.38 15.47 4.77
CA SER A 71 -10.88 15.10 6.11
C SER A 71 -11.92 14.46 7.03
N THR A 72 -13.20 14.56 6.70
CA THR A 72 -14.31 13.94 7.44
C THR A 72 -14.58 12.48 7.04
N GLN A 73 -14.02 12.00 5.92
CA GLN A 73 -14.21 10.64 5.46
C GLN A 73 -13.31 9.65 6.21
N ASP A 74 -13.85 8.46 6.48
CA ASP A 74 -13.05 7.35 7.00
C ASP A 74 -11.96 6.97 5.99
N LEU A 75 -10.72 6.91 6.44
CA LEU A 75 -9.57 6.59 5.59
C LEU A 75 -9.74 5.25 4.85
N GLU A 76 -10.41 4.27 5.43
CA GLU A 76 -10.67 3.00 4.75
C GLU A 76 -11.59 3.18 3.55
N VAL A 77 -12.57 4.09 3.65
CA VAL A 77 -13.46 4.44 2.54
C VAL A 77 -12.68 5.17 1.45
N VAL A 78 -11.83 6.13 1.83
CA VAL A 78 -10.95 6.86 0.90
C VAL A 78 -10.06 5.88 0.12
N LEU A 79 -9.39 4.98 0.82
CA LEU A 79 -8.51 4.00 0.19
C LEU A 79 -9.30 3.01 -0.68
N ARG A 80 -10.49 2.57 -0.26
CA ARG A 80 -11.35 1.72 -1.10
C ARG A 80 -11.69 2.41 -2.41
N GLN A 81 -12.11 3.67 -2.36
CA GLN A 81 -12.43 4.46 -3.56
C GLN A 81 -11.20 4.65 -4.45
N PHE A 82 -10.06 4.98 -3.86
CA PHE A 82 -8.79 5.15 -4.56
C PHE A 82 -8.39 3.89 -5.36
N PHE A 83 -8.38 2.72 -4.72
CA PHE A 83 -7.99 1.47 -5.38
C PHE A 83 -9.06 0.92 -6.33
N GLN A 84 -10.34 0.93 -5.93
CA GLN A 84 -11.44 0.31 -6.70
C GLN A 84 -11.93 1.17 -7.85
N VAL A 85 -12.17 2.45 -7.60
CA VAL A 85 -12.82 3.36 -8.56
C VAL A 85 -11.77 4.13 -9.35
N GLY A 86 -10.76 4.65 -8.65
CA GLY A 86 -9.68 5.42 -9.26
C GLY A 86 -8.66 4.56 -10.01
N GLY A 87 -8.64 3.24 -9.78
CA GLY A 87 -7.61 2.34 -10.32
C GLY A 87 -6.22 2.61 -9.74
N GLY A 88 -6.13 3.32 -8.61
CA GLY A 88 -4.87 3.68 -7.97
C GLY A 88 -4.06 2.46 -7.54
N ARG A 89 -2.76 2.66 -7.41
CA ARG A 89 -1.77 1.67 -6.97
C ARG A 89 -0.91 2.26 -5.87
N LEU A 90 -0.11 1.41 -5.22
CA LEU A 90 0.77 1.88 -4.15
C LEU A 90 1.72 3.00 -4.62
N VAL A 91 2.21 2.95 -5.86
CA VAL A 91 3.08 4.00 -6.43
C VAL A 91 2.39 5.36 -6.54
N ASP A 92 1.08 5.39 -6.82
CA ASP A 92 0.33 6.64 -6.89
C ASP A 92 0.15 7.27 -5.49
N ILE A 93 0.21 6.45 -4.43
CA ILE A 93 0.29 6.94 -3.04
C ILE A 93 1.67 7.53 -2.76
N GLU A 94 2.76 6.90 -3.22
CA GLU A 94 4.13 7.44 -3.12
C GLU A 94 4.17 8.84 -3.75
N ASP A 95 3.69 8.98 -4.99
CA ASP A 95 3.62 10.27 -5.70
C ASP A 95 2.78 11.32 -4.98
N ALA A 96 1.68 10.90 -4.32
CA ALA A 96 0.83 11.80 -3.55
C ALA A 96 1.52 12.30 -2.27
N LEU A 97 2.23 11.42 -1.56
CA LEU A 97 2.98 11.79 -0.36
C LEU A 97 4.18 12.68 -0.71
N ASP A 98 4.89 12.38 -1.79
CA ASP A 98 6.02 13.19 -2.26
C ASP A 98 5.57 14.60 -2.65
N ARG A 99 4.41 14.74 -3.31
CA ARG A 99 3.81 16.04 -3.66
C ARG A 99 3.55 16.92 -2.44
N GLU A 100 3.06 16.32 -1.36
CA GLU A 100 2.73 17.02 -0.11
C GLU A 100 3.92 17.08 0.87
N ASN A 101 5.12 16.65 0.45
CA ASN A 101 6.31 16.55 1.29
C ASN A 101 6.09 15.74 2.59
N VAL A 102 5.26 14.70 2.52
CA VAL A 102 4.97 13.82 3.65
C VAL A 102 6.07 12.76 3.75
N PRO A 103 6.80 12.65 4.87
CA PRO A 103 7.81 11.63 5.04
C PRO A 103 7.17 10.24 5.17
N TYR A 104 7.67 9.27 4.41
CA TYR A 104 7.28 7.87 4.51
C TYR A 104 8.46 6.92 4.33
N VAL A 105 8.29 5.68 4.77
CA VAL A 105 9.23 4.59 4.53
C VAL A 105 8.61 3.62 3.53
N TYR A 106 9.30 3.43 2.41
CA TYR A 106 8.99 2.36 1.46
C TYR A 106 9.78 1.09 1.80
N ALA A 107 9.13 -0.07 1.68
CA ALA A 107 9.83 -1.35 1.68
C ALA A 107 9.14 -2.35 0.75
N ALA A 108 9.93 -3.08 -0.03
CA ALA A 108 9.49 -4.30 -0.66
C ALA A 108 10.00 -5.52 0.11
N TYR A 109 9.29 -6.64 0.03
CA TYR A 109 9.64 -7.85 0.74
C TYR A 109 9.08 -9.09 0.03
N THR A 110 9.79 -10.20 0.18
CA THR A 110 9.31 -11.53 -0.18
C THR A 110 8.92 -12.28 1.09
N LYS A 111 8.62 -13.57 0.97
CA LYS A 111 8.35 -14.42 2.13
C LYS A 111 9.56 -14.53 3.08
N ASP A 112 10.77 -14.32 2.55
CA ASP A 112 12.01 -14.67 3.24
C ASP A 112 12.88 -13.44 3.58
N GLU A 113 12.76 -12.30 2.87
CA GLU A 113 13.62 -11.12 3.10
C GLU A 113 12.95 -9.77 2.72
N VAL A 114 13.60 -8.66 3.10
CA VAL A 114 13.37 -7.34 2.47
C VAL A 114 13.90 -7.42 1.03
N ALA A 115 13.02 -7.21 0.05
CA ALA A 115 13.39 -7.20 -1.34
C ALA A 115 13.96 -5.82 -1.69
N PHE A 116 15.23 -5.75 -2.05
CA PHE A 116 15.76 -4.57 -2.72
C PHE A 116 15.40 -4.66 -4.20
N ARG A 117 14.87 -3.56 -4.77
CA ARG A 117 14.82 -3.42 -6.23
C ARG A 117 16.27 -3.52 -6.74
N PRO A 118 16.58 -4.38 -7.72
CA PRO A 118 17.82 -4.24 -8.47
C PRO A 118 17.86 -2.83 -9.05
N ALA A 119 19.01 -2.16 -8.97
CA ALA A 119 19.21 -0.91 -9.68
C ALA A 119 19.03 -1.19 -11.18
N CYS A 120 18.15 -0.44 -11.83
CA CYS A 120 18.05 -0.40 -13.28
C CYS A 120 19.32 0.22 -13.88
#